data_AF-A0A956EBR2-F1
#
_entry.id   AF-A0A956EBR2-F1
#
_cell.length_a   1.000
_cell.length_b   1.000
_cell.length_c   1.000
_cell.angle_alpha   90.00
_cell.angle_beta   90.00
_cell.angle_gamma   90.00
#
_symmetry.space_group_name_H-M   'P 1'
#
loop_
_entity.id
_entity.type
_entity.pdbx_description
1 polymer ?
#
loop_
_entity_poly.entity_id
_entity_poly.type
_entity_poly.pdbx_seq_one_letter_code
_entity_poly.pdbx_strand_id
1 'polypeptide(L)'
;AVDKIDLLFMIDNSASMADKQVVLQQAVPDLVNRLVNPFCVDADGGLAPSQPSGPEADCPEGFDREFRPIKDFHLGVISSSLGDAGAGTVSGCAAGVQEEDDQGHLMGTQRPGLNGDNGFLTWGGTGDSGTLITDFQAHVAATGESGCGYEASLEAWYRFLVDPAPPATLNRVPCRDGDTNNSCVAKGETDEVLLAQRREFLRPDSLLAVIMLTDENDCSIQVGGQNWIAADSDALAYRGTATCESDPNAACCYSCALGQKDGCPDKATECSGAPAGGDTPNLRCWDQKRRSGFDFLYPIDRYVEALSQAEITVDYNKCEPKKVANPIFKDLKNEGRPTRQPAERVGASAPLVFFAGIVGVPWQDIQTTADTCTTITDGSACPPADGSLKYLTAPQLTQLGRWNDILGEPIDFEAVKTGCAKDDARLLHQFKNPADPFMEETAFKRQGSNPYTNATLPDSNPLNGNDYDTSNTAGDATDLQYACIFDLTENPCDSGACDCETQRDIDSGKPLCTGVGQQNKAKAYPGTRLLSALQG
;
A
#
# COMPACT_ATOMS: atom_id res chain seq x y z
N ALA A 1 -7.60 23.80 14.45
CA ALA A 1 -7.77 22.53 15.20
C ALA A 1 -8.77 21.69 14.43
N VAL A 2 -8.58 20.38 14.40
CA VAL A 2 -9.38 19.45 13.58
C VAL A 2 -10.69 19.11 14.30
N ASP A 3 -11.81 19.32 13.63
CA ASP A 3 -13.16 18.94 14.07
C ASP A 3 -13.96 18.19 12.97
N LYS A 4 -13.40 18.10 11.75
CA LYS A 4 -13.93 17.40 10.58
C LYS A 4 -12.90 16.44 10.01
N ILE A 5 -13.34 15.25 9.58
CA ILE A 5 -12.48 14.25 8.95
C ILE A 5 -13.09 13.66 7.68
N ASP A 6 -12.31 13.62 6.61
CA ASP A 6 -12.59 12.78 5.44
C ASP A 6 -11.70 11.54 5.58
N LEU A 7 -12.30 10.40 5.90
CA LEU A 7 -11.62 9.14 6.18
C LEU A 7 -11.81 8.19 4.99
N LEU A 8 -10.74 7.88 4.28
CA LEU A 8 -10.73 6.91 3.19
C LEU A 8 -10.00 5.66 3.63
N PHE A 9 -10.68 4.52 3.58
CA PHE A 9 -10.06 3.20 3.66
C PHE A 9 -9.82 2.65 2.25
N MET A 10 -8.58 2.31 1.94
CA MET A 10 -8.24 1.45 0.81
C MET A 10 -7.99 0.06 1.38
N ILE A 11 -8.82 -0.89 0.99
CA ILE A 11 -8.78 -2.25 1.52
C ILE A 11 -8.47 -3.19 0.37
N ASP A 12 -7.40 -3.94 0.53
CA ASP A 12 -7.07 -5.00 -0.39
C ASP A 12 -8.15 -6.09 -0.39
N ASN A 13 -8.62 -6.43 -1.58
CA ASN A 13 -9.62 -7.47 -1.80
C ASN A 13 -9.04 -8.73 -2.44
N SER A 14 -7.73 -8.95 -2.36
CA SER A 14 -7.13 -10.24 -2.69
C SER A 14 -7.66 -11.38 -1.81
N ALA A 15 -7.60 -12.61 -2.30
CA ALA A 15 -8.17 -13.78 -1.61
C ALA A 15 -7.57 -14.03 -0.22
N SER A 16 -6.34 -13.60 0.01
CA SER A 16 -5.67 -13.78 1.30
C SER A 16 -6.12 -12.78 2.37
N MET A 17 -6.95 -11.79 2.04
CA MET A 17 -7.35 -10.71 2.96
C MET A 17 -8.50 -11.07 3.90
N ALA A 18 -9.13 -12.22 3.73
CA ALA A 18 -10.34 -12.65 4.44
C ALA A 18 -10.29 -12.42 5.95
N ASP A 19 -9.28 -12.99 6.59
CA ASP A 19 -9.11 -12.94 8.03
C ASP A 19 -8.81 -11.51 8.54
N LYS A 20 -8.10 -10.72 7.74
CA LYS A 20 -7.70 -9.34 8.08
C LYS A 20 -8.87 -8.39 7.97
N GLN A 21 -9.74 -8.60 6.97
CA GLN A 21 -10.98 -7.85 6.85
C GLN A 21 -11.92 -8.15 8.02
N VAL A 22 -11.99 -9.40 8.51
CA VAL A 22 -12.75 -9.74 9.72
C VAL A 22 -12.19 -9.00 10.95
N VAL A 23 -10.87 -9.00 11.13
CA VAL A 23 -10.23 -8.24 12.23
C VAL A 23 -10.52 -6.74 12.12
N LEU A 24 -10.44 -6.16 10.91
CA LEU A 24 -10.79 -4.75 10.70
C LEU A 24 -12.25 -4.48 11.06
N GLN A 25 -13.20 -5.31 10.62
CA GLN A 25 -14.62 -5.17 10.96
C GLN A 25 -14.85 -5.19 12.48
N GLN A 26 -14.13 -6.04 13.20
CA GLN A 26 -14.19 -6.10 14.67
C GLN A 26 -13.59 -4.86 15.34
N ALA A 27 -12.59 -4.23 14.71
CA ALA A 27 -11.95 -3.01 15.21
C ALA A 27 -12.71 -1.71 14.86
N VAL A 28 -13.63 -1.73 13.89
CA VAL A 28 -14.42 -0.55 13.48
C VAL A 28 -15.11 0.16 14.66
N PRO A 29 -15.82 -0.54 15.58
CA PRO A 29 -16.43 0.10 16.73
C PRO A 29 -15.42 0.87 17.59
N ASP A 30 -14.25 0.29 17.86
CA ASP A 30 -13.21 0.92 18.68
C ASP A 30 -12.65 2.17 17.99
N LEU A 31 -12.39 2.09 16.68
CA LEU A 31 -11.92 3.22 15.88
C LEU A 31 -12.91 4.38 15.90
N VAL A 32 -14.18 4.12 15.55
CA VAL A 32 -15.21 5.18 15.47
C VAL A 32 -15.48 5.74 16.86
N ASN A 33 -15.62 4.90 17.88
CA ASN A 33 -15.89 5.37 19.24
C ASN A 33 -14.74 6.20 19.80
N ARG A 34 -13.48 5.85 19.51
CA ARG A 34 -12.34 6.64 19.95
C ARG A 34 -12.25 7.97 19.20
N LEU A 35 -12.60 8.03 17.92
CA LEU A 35 -12.66 9.29 17.17
C LEU A 35 -13.78 10.22 17.68
N VAL A 36 -14.94 9.64 18.01
CA VAL A 36 -16.12 10.37 18.49
C VAL A 36 -15.97 10.77 19.95
N ASN A 37 -15.45 9.90 20.82
CA ASN A 37 -15.28 10.11 22.26
C ASN A 37 -13.85 9.69 22.69
N PRO A 38 -12.84 10.53 22.39
CA PRO A 38 -11.42 10.19 22.60
C PRO A 38 -11.11 9.99 24.08
N PHE A 39 -10.12 9.15 24.39
CA PHE A 39 -9.79 8.90 25.79
C PHE A 39 -9.27 10.15 26.50
N CYS A 40 -9.60 10.29 27.78
CA CYS A 40 -8.90 11.17 28.69
C CYS A 40 -7.57 10.54 29.08
N VAL A 41 -6.48 11.25 28.82
CA VAL A 41 -5.10 10.85 29.09
C VAL A 41 -4.38 11.92 29.91
N ASP A 42 -3.37 11.52 30.68
CA ASP A 42 -2.47 12.45 31.36
C ASP A 42 -1.36 12.94 30.42
N ALA A 43 -0.44 13.76 30.94
CA ALA A 43 0.68 14.31 30.18
C ALA A 43 1.65 13.23 29.64
N ASP A 44 1.68 12.05 30.25
CA ASP A 44 2.50 10.90 29.85
C ASP A 44 1.71 9.92 28.94
N GLY A 45 0.46 10.24 28.61
CA GLY A 45 -0.43 9.42 27.80
C GLY A 45 -1.07 8.25 28.56
N GLY A 46 -0.99 8.23 29.89
CA GLY A 46 -1.67 7.26 30.74
C GLY A 46 -3.18 7.50 30.77
N LEU A 47 -3.97 6.43 30.69
CA LEU A 47 -5.44 6.52 30.69
C LEU A 47 -5.98 7.00 32.04
N ALA A 48 -6.99 7.87 31.99
CA ALA A 48 -7.75 8.28 33.17
C ALA A 48 -8.45 7.07 33.84
N PRO A 49 -8.59 7.07 35.18
CA PRO A 49 -9.22 5.97 35.92
C PRO A 49 -10.70 5.77 35.57
N SER A 50 -11.34 6.77 34.97
CA SER A 50 -12.68 6.69 34.42
C SER A 50 -12.77 7.52 33.15
N GLN A 51 -13.42 6.98 32.12
CA GLN A 51 -13.65 7.68 30.86
C GLN A 51 -15.05 8.32 30.85
N PRO A 52 -15.21 9.56 30.37
CA PRO A 52 -16.52 10.19 30.29
C PRO A 52 -17.43 9.44 29.32
N SER A 53 -18.73 9.39 29.62
CA SER A 53 -19.73 8.64 28.84
C SER A 53 -20.04 9.24 27.47
N GLY A 54 -19.54 10.44 27.17
CA GLY A 54 -19.77 11.11 25.90
C GLY A 54 -18.79 12.26 25.64
N PRO A 55 -18.78 12.79 24.41
CA PRO A 55 -17.74 13.72 23.95
C PRO A 55 -17.77 15.11 24.58
N GLU A 56 -18.94 15.58 25.02
CA GLU A 56 -19.07 16.91 25.65
C GLU A 56 -18.72 16.91 27.14
N ALA A 57 -18.56 15.73 27.75
CA ALA A 57 -18.25 15.65 29.16
C ALA A 57 -16.75 15.91 29.40
N ASP A 58 -16.46 16.72 30.41
CA ASP A 58 -15.10 17.06 30.82
C ASP A 58 -14.34 15.81 31.29
N CYS A 59 -13.03 15.82 31.05
CA CYS A 59 -12.16 14.80 31.62
C CYS A 59 -12.03 14.96 33.14
N PRO A 60 -11.73 13.87 33.87
CA PRO A 60 -11.36 13.96 35.28
C PRO A 60 -10.21 14.96 35.51
N GLU A 61 -10.15 15.56 36.69
CA GLU A 61 -9.09 16.53 37.04
C GLU A 61 -7.69 15.93 36.83
N GLY A 62 -6.82 16.67 36.13
CA GLY A 62 -5.46 16.24 35.79
C GLY A 62 -5.33 15.46 34.48
N PHE A 63 -6.44 15.24 33.76
CA PHE A 63 -6.46 14.57 32.46
C PHE A 63 -7.10 15.47 31.40
N ASP A 64 -6.65 15.31 30.16
CA ASP A 64 -7.19 15.99 28.99
C ASP A 64 -7.56 14.96 27.93
N ARG A 65 -8.45 15.32 26.99
CA ARG A 65 -8.75 14.44 25.85
C ARG A 65 -7.49 14.29 24.99
N GLU A 66 -7.19 13.06 24.58
CA GLU A 66 -6.04 12.75 23.70
C GLU A 66 -6.08 13.54 22.38
N PHE A 67 -7.28 13.83 21.87
CA PHE A 67 -7.53 14.80 20.82
C PHE A 67 -8.98 15.31 20.94
N ARG A 68 -9.33 16.34 20.17
CA ARG A 68 -10.71 16.87 20.20
C ARG A 68 -11.69 15.86 19.58
N PRO A 69 -12.85 15.61 20.22
CA PRO A 69 -13.92 14.82 19.62
C PRO A 69 -14.22 15.24 18.19
N ILE A 70 -14.20 14.29 17.26
CA ILE A 70 -14.59 14.52 15.87
C ILE A 70 -16.09 14.36 15.76
N LYS A 71 -16.76 15.34 15.14
CA LYS A 71 -18.22 15.41 15.05
C LYS A 71 -18.74 15.46 13.62
N ASP A 72 -17.87 15.37 12.63
CA ASP A 72 -18.23 15.58 11.25
C ASP A 72 -17.38 14.70 10.30
N PHE A 73 -17.95 13.58 9.89
CA PHE A 73 -17.28 12.52 9.14
C PHE A 73 -17.81 12.45 7.72
N HIS A 74 -16.89 12.34 6.77
CA HIS A 74 -17.10 11.63 5.52
C HIS A 74 -16.27 10.34 5.61
N LEU A 75 -16.87 9.18 5.37
CA LEU A 75 -16.18 7.89 5.42
C LEU A 75 -16.40 7.12 4.12
N GLY A 76 -15.32 6.87 3.38
CA GLY A 76 -15.33 6.09 2.14
C GLY A 76 -14.47 4.84 2.26
N VAL A 77 -14.86 3.79 1.53
CA VAL A 77 -14.08 2.57 1.33
C VAL A 77 -13.88 2.39 -0.17
N ILE A 78 -12.68 1.99 -0.59
CA ILE A 78 -12.34 1.57 -1.97
C ILE A 78 -11.51 0.27 -1.88
N SER A 79 -11.48 -0.51 -2.96
CA SER A 79 -10.64 -1.71 -3.06
C SER A 79 -9.29 -1.44 -3.76
N SER A 80 -8.38 -2.41 -3.72
CA SER A 80 -7.11 -2.43 -4.46
C SER A 80 -7.29 -2.74 -5.96
N SER A 81 -8.45 -3.27 -6.37
CA SER A 81 -8.73 -3.73 -7.74
C SER A 81 -8.87 -2.60 -8.77
N LEU A 82 -7.85 -2.48 -9.64
CA LEU A 82 -7.84 -1.59 -10.82
C LEU A 82 -7.72 -2.36 -12.15
N GLY A 83 -7.96 -3.67 -12.14
CA GLY A 83 -7.80 -4.57 -13.28
C GLY A 83 -6.34 -4.78 -13.72
N ASP A 84 -6.16 -5.41 -14.88
CA ASP A 84 -4.85 -5.87 -15.38
C ASP A 84 -4.06 -4.84 -16.22
N ALA A 85 -4.29 -3.54 -15.98
CA ALA A 85 -3.69 -2.44 -16.73
C ALA A 85 -3.89 -2.51 -18.28
N GLY A 86 -4.91 -3.25 -18.74
CA GLY A 86 -5.25 -3.40 -20.16
C GLY A 86 -4.54 -4.58 -20.85
N ALA A 87 -4.08 -5.58 -20.09
CA ALA A 87 -3.57 -6.82 -20.65
C ALA A 87 -4.69 -7.63 -21.32
N GLY A 88 -5.84 -7.76 -20.67
CA GLY A 88 -7.02 -8.49 -21.13
C GLY A 88 -6.89 -10.02 -21.09
N THR A 89 -5.88 -10.57 -20.42
CA THR A 89 -5.57 -12.01 -20.42
C THR A 89 -5.69 -12.65 -19.04
N VAL A 90 -5.84 -11.86 -17.99
CA VAL A 90 -5.73 -12.33 -16.61
C VAL A 90 -7.11 -12.65 -16.06
N SER A 91 -7.32 -13.91 -15.69
CA SER A 91 -8.54 -14.34 -15.01
C SER A 91 -8.67 -13.64 -13.66
N GLY A 92 -9.84 -13.10 -13.34
CA GLY A 92 -10.08 -12.38 -12.09
C GLY A 92 -9.67 -10.90 -12.13
N CYS A 93 -9.28 -10.37 -13.30
CA CYS A 93 -8.89 -8.97 -13.48
C CYS A 93 -9.61 -8.31 -14.67
N ALA A 94 -10.80 -8.82 -15.03
CA ALA A 94 -11.53 -8.36 -16.21
C ALA A 94 -12.00 -6.91 -16.04
N ALA A 95 -11.71 -6.10 -17.05
CA ALA A 95 -12.04 -4.67 -17.05
C ALA A 95 -13.55 -4.43 -16.86
N GLY A 96 -13.89 -3.53 -15.92
CA GLY A 96 -15.26 -3.17 -15.56
C GLY A 96 -16.09 -4.28 -14.90
N VAL A 97 -15.47 -5.40 -14.51
CA VAL A 97 -16.15 -6.44 -13.72
C VAL A 97 -16.00 -6.08 -12.24
N GLN A 98 -17.12 -6.10 -11.52
CA GLN A 98 -17.18 -5.83 -10.08
C GLN A 98 -16.21 -6.75 -9.31
N GLU A 99 -15.57 -6.24 -8.26
CA GLU A 99 -14.50 -6.90 -7.49
C GLU A 99 -13.18 -7.05 -8.26
N GLU A 100 -13.19 -7.34 -9.56
CA GLU A 100 -11.99 -7.50 -10.39
C GLU A 100 -11.37 -6.16 -10.85
N ASP A 101 -12.21 -5.17 -11.15
CA ASP A 101 -11.84 -3.82 -11.57
C ASP A 101 -12.88 -2.81 -11.04
N ASP A 102 -12.74 -2.41 -9.77
CA ASP A 102 -13.61 -1.42 -9.12
C ASP A 102 -13.21 0.03 -9.50
N GLN A 103 -12.14 0.21 -10.28
CA GLN A 103 -11.72 1.47 -10.89
C GLN A 103 -11.50 2.61 -9.87
N GLY A 104 -11.26 2.30 -8.60
CA GLY A 104 -11.11 3.28 -7.52
C GLY A 104 -12.41 4.02 -7.16
N HIS A 105 -13.58 3.52 -7.57
CA HIS A 105 -14.87 4.07 -7.12
C HIS A 105 -15.16 3.65 -5.69
N LEU A 106 -15.95 4.48 -5.00
CA LEU A 106 -16.39 4.17 -3.64
C LEU A 106 -17.24 2.88 -3.58
N MET A 107 -17.01 2.08 -2.55
CA MET A 107 -17.65 0.78 -2.33
C MET A 107 -19.17 0.88 -2.37
N GLY A 108 -19.75 1.93 -1.76
CA GLY A 108 -21.19 2.18 -1.77
C GLY A 108 -21.81 2.38 -3.16
N THR A 109 -21.01 2.66 -4.19
CA THR A 109 -21.48 2.67 -5.59
C THR A 109 -21.21 1.38 -6.34
N GLN A 110 -20.14 0.66 -5.96
CA GLN A 110 -19.75 -0.58 -6.61
C GLN A 110 -20.50 -1.80 -6.08
N ARG A 111 -21.05 -1.72 -4.86
CA ARG A 111 -21.78 -2.81 -4.22
C ARG A 111 -23.22 -2.37 -3.90
N PRO A 112 -24.24 -3.05 -4.45
CA PRO A 112 -25.63 -2.68 -4.19
C PRO A 112 -26.01 -2.99 -2.73
N GLY A 113 -26.87 -2.14 -2.15
CA GLY A 113 -27.44 -2.37 -0.82
C GLY A 113 -26.63 -1.82 0.36
N LEU A 114 -25.52 -1.14 0.09
CA LEU A 114 -24.80 -0.38 1.11
C LEU A 114 -25.45 0.98 1.34
N ASN A 115 -25.52 1.40 2.61
CA ASN A 115 -25.95 2.76 2.98
C ASN A 115 -24.88 3.78 2.60
N GLY A 116 -25.26 5.04 2.37
CA GLY A 116 -24.33 6.13 2.07
C GLY A 116 -24.71 6.92 0.82
N ASP A 117 -24.62 8.24 0.92
CA ASP A 117 -24.92 9.14 -0.20
C ASP A 117 -23.67 9.28 -1.08
N ASN A 118 -23.84 9.22 -2.39
CA ASN A 118 -22.74 9.28 -3.38
C ASN A 118 -21.64 8.21 -3.14
N GLY A 119 -21.96 7.11 -2.45
CA GLY A 119 -21.05 6.00 -2.19
C GLY A 119 -20.27 6.06 -0.87
N PHE A 120 -20.40 7.13 -0.07
CA PHE A 120 -19.72 7.27 1.21
C PHE A 120 -20.70 7.55 2.35
N LEU A 121 -20.29 7.23 3.58
CA LEU A 121 -21.07 7.47 4.79
C LEU A 121 -20.82 8.88 5.31
N THR A 122 -21.84 9.49 5.89
CA THR A 122 -21.72 10.79 6.58
C THR A 122 -22.25 10.72 8.00
N TRP A 123 -21.63 11.48 8.91
CA TRP A 123 -22.13 11.62 10.28
C TRP A 123 -21.82 13.00 10.83
N GLY A 124 -22.86 13.74 11.23
CA GLY A 124 -22.80 15.14 11.66
C GLY A 124 -22.86 15.36 13.17
N GLY A 125 -22.46 14.38 13.99
CA GLY A 125 -22.21 14.61 15.42
C GLY A 125 -23.43 14.62 16.33
N THR A 126 -24.64 14.59 15.77
CA THR A 126 -25.88 14.53 16.54
C THR A 126 -26.43 13.10 16.57
N GLY A 127 -26.39 12.47 17.74
CA GLY A 127 -26.94 11.12 17.96
C GLY A 127 -25.88 10.07 18.32
N ASP A 128 -26.31 8.83 18.45
CA ASP A 128 -25.44 7.67 18.66
C ASP A 128 -24.69 7.31 17.35
N SER A 129 -23.40 7.00 17.44
CA SER A 129 -22.56 6.56 16.31
C SER A 129 -22.83 5.11 15.89
N GLY A 130 -23.68 4.38 16.61
CA GLY A 130 -24.00 2.96 16.34
C GLY A 130 -24.43 2.64 14.90
N THR A 131 -25.18 3.54 14.23
CA THR A 131 -25.53 3.36 12.81
C THR A 131 -24.32 3.53 11.90
N LEU A 132 -23.48 4.55 12.13
CA LEU A 132 -22.24 4.75 11.38
C LEU A 132 -21.31 3.53 11.52
N ILE A 133 -21.21 2.96 12.72
CA ILE A 133 -20.41 1.76 13.00
C ILE A 133 -20.93 0.58 12.18
N THR A 134 -22.23 0.28 12.28
CA THR A 134 -22.86 -0.84 11.55
C THR A 134 -22.68 -0.69 10.04
N ASP A 135 -22.92 0.52 9.52
CA ASP A 135 -22.78 0.79 8.09
C ASP A 135 -21.33 0.69 7.63
N PHE A 136 -20.37 1.20 8.42
CA PHE A 136 -18.96 1.08 8.07
C PHE A 136 -18.50 -0.37 8.07
N GLN A 137 -18.92 -1.19 9.04
CA GLN A 137 -18.65 -2.64 9.02
C GLN A 137 -19.18 -3.30 7.74
N ALA A 138 -20.38 -2.91 7.28
CA ALA A 138 -20.95 -3.42 6.04
C ALA A 138 -20.12 -3.01 4.80
N HIS A 139 -19.60 -1.78 4.76
CA HIS A 139 -18.69 -1.33 3.68
C HIS A 139 -17.38 -2.11 3.68
N VAL A 140 -16.78 -2.35 4.86
CA VAL A 140 -15.56 -3.18 4.96
C VAL A 140 -15.84 -4.58 4.43
N ALA A 141 -16.91 -5.24 4.90
CA ALA A 141 -17.28 -6.59 4.49
C ALA A 141 -17.56 -6.69 2.97
N ALA A 142 -18.12 -5.64 2.38
CA ALA A 142 -18.48 -5.62 0.96
C ALA A 142 -17.27 -5.43 0.03
N THR A 143 -16.09 -5.13 0.57
CA THR A 143 -14.84 -5.10 -0.22
C THR A 143 -14.61 -6.44 -0.91
N GLY A 144 -14.90 -7.53 -0.21
CA GLY A 144 -14.77 -8.89 -0.72
C GLY A 144 -13.33 -9.35 -0.82
N GLU A 145 -13.16 -10.56 -1.35
CA GLU A 145 -11.89 -11.30 -1.40
C GLU A 145 -11.63 -11.86 -2.81
N SER A 146 -12.41 -11.42 -3.81
CA SER A 146 -12.32 -11.88 -5.21
C SER A 146 -11.60 -10.88 -6.11
N GLY A 147 -10.73 -10.06 -5.53
CA GLY A 147 -10.01 -9.00 -6.19
C GLY A 147 -9.09 -9.50 -7.29
N CYS A 148 -8.68 -8.57 -8.16
CA CYS A 148 -7.60 -8.84 -9.09
C CYS A 148 -6.32 -9.10 -8.29
N GLY A 149 -5.60 -10.17 -8.63
CA GLY A 149 -4.34 -10.56 -7.99
C GLY A 149 -3.14 -9.66 -8.33
N TYR A 150 -3.41 -8.36 -8.53
CA TYR A 150 -2.43 -7.30 -8.69
C TYR A 150 -2.88 -6.11 -7.82
N GLU A 151 -2.31 -6.06 -6.63
CA GLU A 151 -2.72 -5.26 -5.48
C GLU A 151 -2.25 -3.82 -5.67
N ALA A 152 -3.01 -3.03 -6.43
CA ALA A 152 -2.69 -1.65 -6.77
C ALA A 152 -3.02 -0.65 -5.64
N SER A 153 -2.64 -1.00 -4.41
CA SER A 153 -2.97 -0.28 -3.18
C SER A 153 -2.66 1.22 -3.25
N LEU A 154 -1.48 1.61 -3.74
CA LEU A 154 -1.09 3.02 -3.86
C LEU A 154 -1.85 3.73 -4.98
N GLU A 155 -1.98 3.11 -6.15
CA GLU A 155 -2.70 3.73 -7.27
C GLU A 155 -4.20 3.81 -7.03
N ALA A 156 -4.81 2.92 -6.25
CA ALA A 156 -6.25 2.93 -5.98
C ALA A 156 -6.68 4.23 -5.26
N TRP A 157 -6.06 4.56 -4.13
CA TRP A 157 -6.37 5.83 -3.44
C TRP A 157 -5.88 7.03 -4.24
N TYR A 158 -4.77 6.93 -4.96
CA TYR A 158 -4.30 8.02 -5.82
C TYR A 158 -5.32 8.30 -6.92
N ARG A 159 -5.86 7.27 -7.57
CA ARG A 159 -6.86 7.37 -8.63
C ARG A 159 -8.14 8.01 -8.11
N PHE A 160 -8.60 7.61 -6.92
CA PHE A 160 -9.80 8.18 -6.31
C PHE A 160 -9.60 9.63 -5.87
N LEU A 161 -8.48 9.96 -5.20
CA LEU A 161 -8.30 11.25 -4.53
C LEU A 161 -7.58 12.30 -5.39
N VAL A 162 -6.68 11.87 -6.27
CA VAL A 162 -5.61 12.73 -6.81
C VAL A 162 -5.55 12.76 -8.33
N ASP A 163 -5.71 11.64 -9.04
CA ASP A 163 -5.58 11.62 -10.51
C ASP A 163 -6.57 12.64 -11.14
N PRO A 164 -6.11 13.69 -11.83
CA PRO A 164 -6.98 14.72 -12.39
C PRO A 164 -7.82 14.23 -13.58
N ALA A 165 -7.43 13.11 -14.20
CA ALA A 165 -8.11 12.53 -15.36
C ALA A 165 -8.05 11.00 -15.26
N PRO A 166 -8.72 10.40 -14.24
CA PRO A 166 -8.75 8.95 -14.06
C PRO A 166 -9.44 8.32 -15.28
N PRO A 167 -8.88 7.27 -15.92
CA PRO A 167 -9.44 6.73 -17.15
C PRO A 167 -10.61 5.78 -16.88
N ALA A 168 -11.81 6.07 -17.40
CA ALA A 168 -12.97 5.17 -17.36
C ALA A 168 -12.74 3.89 -18.18
N THR A 169 -11.90 3.96 -19.21
CA THR A 169 -11.55 2.83 -20.07
C THR A 169 -10.07 2.83 -20.41
N LEU A 170 -9.52 1.65 -20.66
CA LEU A 170 -8.20 1.44 -21.23
C LEU A 170 -8.32 0.86 -22.63
N ASN A 171 -7.58 1.40 -23.59
CA ASN A 171 -7.69 0.99 -24.99
C ASN A 171 -6.36 0.45 -25.51
N ARG A 172 -6.41 -0.69 -26.21
CA ARG A 172 -5.28 -1.21 -26.98
C ARG A 172 -5.09 -0.39 -28.24
N VAL A 173 -3.92 0.22 -28.39
CA VAL A 173 -3.56 1.16 -29.47
C VAL A 173 -2.20 0.82 -30.07
N PRO A 174 -1.91 1.30 -31.30
CA PRO A 174 -0.56 1.25 -31.84
C PRO A 174 0.44 2.01 -30.97
N CYS A 175 1.66 1.46 -30.85
CA CYS A 175 2.69 2.09 -30.03
C CYS A 175 3.30 3.35 -30.67
N ARG A 176 3.19 3.48 -31.99
CA ARG A 176 3.71 4.60 -32.78
C ARG A 176 2.96 4.73 -34.10
N ASP A 177 3.05 5.91 -34.72
CA ASP A 177 2.46 6.14 -36.03
C ASP A 177 3.00 5.17 -37.09
N GLY A 178 2.09 4.57 -37.86
CA GLY A 178 2.41 3.58 -38.89
C GLY A 178 2.58 2.15 -38.36
N ASP A 179 2.51 1.93 -37.05
CA ASP A 179 2.30 0.59 -36.49
C ASP A 179 0.83 0.18 -36.65
N THR A 180 0.59 -1.05 -37.08
CA THR A 180 -0.76 -1.63 -37.23
C THR A 180 -1.12 -2.56 -36.09
N ASN A 181 -0.16 -2.88 -35.21
CA ASN A 181 -0.38 -3.76 -34.07
C ASN A 181 -0.80 -2.95 -32.84
N ASN A 182 -1.88 -3.35 -32.18
CA ASN A 182 -2.37 -2.71 -30.96
C ASN A 182 -1.61 -3.21 -29.72
N SER A 183 -0.28 -3.05 -29.73
CA SER A 183 0.64 -3.58 -28.72
C SER A 183 0.88 -2.63 -27.54
N CYS A 184 0.26 -1.45 -27.54
CA CYS A 184 0.31 -0.50 -26.42
C CYS A 184 -1.07 -0.27 -25.82
N VAL A 185 -1.10 0.25 -24.58
CA VAL A 185 -2.31 0.72 -23.91
C VAL A 185 -2.29 2.25 -23.85
N ALA A 186 -3.44 2.87 -24.05
CA ALA A 186 -3.68 4.28 -23.78
C ALA A 186 -4.89 4.47 -22.87
N LYS A 187 -4.83 5.51 -22.03
CA LYS A 187 -5.97 6.00 -21.26
C LYS A 187 -7.07 6.45 -22.22
N GLY A 188 -8.29 5.95 -22.02
CA GLY A 188 -9.49 6.32 -22.77
C GLY A 188 -10.16 7.57 -22.22
N GLU A 189 -11.48 7.57 -22.19
CA GLU A 189 -12.29 8.66 -21.65
C GLU A 189 -12.05 8.86 -20.15
N THR A 190 -12.26 10.09 -19.66
CA THR A 190 -12.18 10.40 -18.23
C THR A 190 -13.39 9.85 -17.49
N ASP A 191 -13.15 9.31 -16.30
CA ASP A 191 -14.16 8.82 -15.38
C ASP A 191 -14.82 9.97 -14.60
N GLU A 192 -15.83 10.56 -15.23
CA GLU A 192 -16.59 11.68 -14.65
C GLU A 192 -17.41 11.27 -13.42
N VAL A 193 -17.76 9.98 -13.28
CA VAL A 193 -18.48 9.47 -12.11
C VAL A 193 -17.56 9.48 -10.90
N LEU A 194 -16.34 8.95 -11.04
CA LEU A 194 -15.33 9.01 -9.98
C LEU A 194 -14.99 10.45 -9.59
N LEU A 195 -14.85 11.35 -10.58
CA LEU A 195 -14.57 12.76 -10.31
C LEU A 195 -15.71 13.44 -9.54
N ALA A 196 -16.97 13.09 -9.84
CA ALA A 196 -18.13 13.58 -9.09
C ALA A 196 -18.14 13.06 -7.64
N GLN A 197 -17.85 11.77 -7.43
CA GLN A 197 -17.72 11.19 -6.09
C GLN A 197 -16.65 11.89 -5.26
N ARG A 198 -15.45 12.06 -5.83
CA ARG A 198 -14.33 12.76 -5.19
C ARG A 198 -14.71 14.19 -4.80
N ARG A 199 -15.38 14.91 -5.70
CA ARG A 199 -15.85 16.29 -5.45
C ARG A 199 -16.80 16.36 -4.26
N GLU A 200 -17.67 15.37 -4.08
CA GLU A 200 -18.61 15.32 -2.96
C GLU A 200 -17.95 14.83 -1.66
N PHE A 201 -17.02 13.88 -1.77
CA PHE A 201 -16.29 13.31 -0.64
C PHE A 201 -15.29 14.30 -0.02
N LEU A 202 -14.47 15.00 -0.84
CA LEU A 202 -13.42 15.87 -0.33
C LEU A 202 -13.95 17.23 0.14
N ARG A 203 -13.70 17.55 1.40
CA ARG A 203 -13.94 18.87 2.00
C ARG A 203 -12.60 19.59 2.19
N PRO A 204 -12.42 20.80 1.65
CA PRO A 204 -11.10 21.45 1.65
C PRO A 204 -10.59 21.87 3.03
N ASP A 205 -11.45 21.92 4.05
CA ASP A 205 -11.14 22.36 5.42
C ASP A 205 -11.11 21.22 6.46
N SER A 206 -11.26 19.95 6.04
CA SER A 206 -11.19 18.79 6.94
C SER A 206 -9.79 18.18 6.99
N LEU A 207 -9.51 17.37 8.03
CA LEU A 207 -8.41 16.42 7.98
C LEU A 207 -8.74 15.34 6.94
N LEU A 208 -7.88 15.14 5.95
CA LEU A 208 -7.93 13.96 5.10
C LEU A 208 -7.10 12.84 5.76
N ALA A 209 -7.72 11.72 6.08
CA ALA A 209 -7.05 10.53 6.59
C ALA A 209 -7.20 9.39 5.57
N VAL A 210 -6.08 8.87 5.09
CA VAL A 210 -6.03 7.74 4.16
C VAL A 210 -5.41 6.56 4.91
N ILE A 211 -6.17 5.47 5.04
CA ILE A 211 -5.76 4.25 5.74
C ILE A 211 -5.76 3.10 4.75
N MET A 212 -4.61 2.48 4.58
CA MET A 212 -4.45 1.29 3.73
C MET A 212 -4.48 0.03 4.59
N LEU A 213 -5.14 -1.02 4.12
CA LEU A 213 -5.06 -2.36 4.67
C LEU A 213 -4.74 -3.34 3.53
N THR A 214 -3.56 -3.95 3.58
CA THR A 214 -3.13 -4.97 2.62
C THR A 214 -2.09 -5.86 3.30
N ASP A 215 -2.04 -7.13 2.92
CA ASP A 215 -1.02 -8.05 3.37
C ASP A 215 0.02 -8.36 2.29
N GLU A 216 0.01 -7.59 1.20
CA GLU A 216 0.91 -7.71 0.06
C GLU A 216 1.72 -6.42 -0.16
N ASN A 217 2.65 -6.47 -1.10
CA ASN A 217 3.37 -5.28 -1.55
C ASN A 217 2.61 -4.59 -2.68
N ASP A 218 2.87 -3.30 -2.91
CA ASP A 218 2.15 -2.53 -3.93
C ASP A 218 2.50 -2.97 -5.36
N CYS A 219 1.50 -3.40 -6.11
CA CYS A 219 1.59 -3.79 -7.53
C CYS A 219 0.91 -2.75 -8.44
N SER A 220 1.15 -1.46 -8.19
CA SER A 220 0.58 -0.36 -8.97
C SER A 220 1.22 -0.20 -10.36
N ILE A 221 0.84 -1.09 -11.29
CA ILE A 221 1.32 -1.10 -12.68
C ILE A 221 0.97 0.22 -13.39
N GLN A 222 1.96 0.80 -14.06
CA GLN A 222 1.78 2.03 -14.84
C GLN A 222 0.82 1.79 -16.01
N VAL A 223 -0.18 2.66 -16.14
CA VAL A 223 -1.04 2.66 -17.33
C VAL A 223 -0.38 3.45 -18.46
N GLY A 224 -0.18 2.78 -19.59
CA GLY A 224 0.33 3.40 -20.82
C GLY A 224 1.44 2.59 -21.48
N GLY A 225 1.59 2.77 -22.79
CA GLY A 225 2.66 2.09 -23.54
C GLY A 225 2.56 0.57 -23.41
N GLN A 226 3.67 -0.12 -23.22
CA GLN A 226 3.71 -1.58 -23.10
C GLN A 226 3.73 -2.08 -21.65
N ASN A 227 3.40 -1.24 -20.67
CA ASN A 227 3.52 -1.62 -19.26
C ASN A 227 2.55 -2.74 -18.83
N TRP A 228 1.44 -2.89 -19.56
CA TRP A 228 0.47 -3.99 -19.40
C TRP A 228 1.10 -5.39 -19.51
N ILE A 229 2.28 -5.52 -20.13
CA ILE A 229 3.02 -6.79 -20.20
C ILE A 229 3.32 -7.33 -18.80
N ALA A 230 3.49 -6.46 -17.80
CA ALA A 230 3.64 -6.87 -16.40
C ALA A 230 2.44 -7.67 -15.88
N ALA A 231 1.26 -7.53 -16.47
CA ALA A 231 0.08 -8.31 -16.12
C ALA A 231 -0.20 -9.46 -17.10
N ASP A 232 0.38 -9.47 -18.31
CA ASP A 232 0.06 -10.43 -19.37
C ASP A 232 0.49 -11.88 -19.09
N SER A 233 -0.43 -12.70 -18.55
CA SER A 233 -0.21 -14.12 -18.25
C SER A 233 0.24 -15.00 -19.43
N ASP A 234 0.05 -14.56 -20.67
CA ASP A 234 0.42 -15.32 -21.88
C ASP A 234 1.83 -14.99 -22.38
N ALA A 235 2.43 -13.89 -21.90
CA ALA A 235 3.78 -13.46 -22.27
C ALA A 235 4.76 -13.70 -21.12
N LEU A 236 5.90 -14.35 -21.40
CA LEU A 236 7.00 -14.38 -20.45
C LEU A 236 7.54 -12.97 -20.25
N ALA A 237 7.68 -12.54 -19.00
CA ALA A 237 8.41 -11.33 -18.68
C ALA A 237 9.79 -11.37 -19.34
N TYR A 238 10.20 -10.23 -19.91
CA TYR A 238 11.52 -10.10 -20.48
C TYR A 238 12.58 -10.38 -19.42
N ARG A 239 13.76 -10.83 -19.84
CA ARG A 239 14.93 -10.94 -18.95
C ARG A 239 15.66 -9.59 -18.87
N GLY A 240 16.21 -9.26 -17.70
CA GLY A 240 17.22 -8.20 -17.55
C GLY A 240 18.62 -8.68 -17.96
N THR A 241 19.47 -7.76 -18.43
CA THR A 241 20.91 -8.03 -18.61
C THR A 241 21.52 -8.70 -17.37
N ALA A 242 22.51 -9.58 -17.53
CA ALA A 242 23.20 -10.25 -16.41
C ALA A 242 23.68 -9.27 -15.32
N THR A 243 24.06 -8.05 -15.70
CA THR A 243 24.35 -6.94 -14.76
C THR A 243 23.24 -6.73 -13.72
N CYS A 244 21.96 -6.80 -14.11
CA CYS A 244 20.80 -6.61 -13.23
C CYS A 244 20.80 -7.59 -12.06
N GLU A 245 21.21 -8.85 -12.28
CA GLU A 245 21.24 -9.88 -11.24
C GLU A 245 22.15 -9.50 -10.08
N SER A 246 23.25 -8.80 -10.36
CA SER A 246 24.19 -8.33 -9.34
C SER A 246 23.79 -6.97 -8.75
N ASP A 247 23.40 -6.03 -9.61
CA ASP A 247 23.06 -4.67 -9.24
C ASP A 247 21.95 -4.15 -10.16
N PRO A 248 20.69 -4.17 -9.69
CA PRO A 248 19.56 -3.69 -10.49
C PRO A 248 19.60 -2.17 -10.71
N ASN A 249 20.47 -1.47 -9.97
CA ASN A 249 20.68 -0.02 -10.06
C ASN A 249 21.82 0.37 -10.99
N ALA A 250 22.59 -0.61 -11.48
CA ALA A 250 23.66 -0.33 -12.41
C ALA A 250 23.11 0.36 -13.66
N ALA A 251 23.84 1.34 -14.19
CA ALA A 251 23.48 2.00 -15.44
C ALA A 251 23.32 1.02 -16.62
N CYS A 252 23.97 -0.16 -16.54
CA CYS A 252 23.87 -1.24 -17.51
C CYS A 252 22.85 -2.32 -17.15
N CYS A 253 22.05 -2.14 -16.09
CA CYS A 253 20.85 -2.95 -15.89
C CYS A 253 19.70 -2.41 -16.75
N TYR A 254 19.40 -3.11 -17.84
CA TYR A 254 18.26 -2.80 -18.70
C TYR A 254 17.61 -4.06 -19.28
N SER A 255 16.41 -3.92 -19.81
CA SER A 255 15.68 -5.07 -20.37
C SER A 255 16.31 -5.58 -21.65
N CYS A 256 16.49 -6.90 -21.76
CA CYS A 256 16.95 -7.57 -22.96
C CYS A 256 15.97 -7.46 -24.15
N ALA A 257 14.76 -6.92 -23.94
CA ALA A 257 13.87 -6.54 -25.04
C ALA A 257 14.34 -5.28 -25.80
N LEU A 258 15.16 -4.44 -25.17
CA LEU A 258 15.62 -3.18 -25.74
C LEU A 258 16.88 -3.35 -26.60
N GLY A 259 17.26 -2.32 -27.37
CA GLY A 259 18.51 -2.30 -28.12
C GLY A 259 19.76 -2.33 -27.21
N GLN A 260 20.95 -2.48 -27.81
CA GLN A 260 22.22 -2.28 -27.10
C GLN A 260 22.24 -0.88 -26.47
N LYS A 261 22.56 -0.76 -25.17
CA LYS A 261 22.81 0.52 -24.50
C LYS A 261 24.28 0.91 -24.69
N ASP A 262 24.52 2.17 -25.07
CA ASP A 262 25.87 2.70 -25.25
C ASP A 262 26.66 2.67 -23.93
N GLY A 263 27.92 2.27 -23.99
CA GLY A 263 28.80 2.17 -22.81
C GLY A 263 28.58 0.92 -21.95
N CYS A 264 27.63 0.05 -22.31
CA CYS A 264 27.38 -1.21 -21.60
C CYS A 264 28.01 -2.42 -22.31
N PRO A 265 28.23 -3.54 -21.58
CA PRO A 265 28.68 -4.79 -22.18
C PRO A 265 27.80 -5.25 -23.35
N ASP A 266 28.34 -6.12 -24.20
CA ASP A 266 27.61 -6.64 -25.36
C ASP A 266 26.33 -7.38 -24.92
N LYS A 267 25.18 -6.87 -25.36
CA LYS A 267 23.86 -7.43 -25.10
C LYS A 267 23.78 -8.91 -25.46
N ALA A 268 24.45 -9.36 -26.52
CA ALA A 268 24.43 -10.76 -26.91
C ALA A 268 24.99 -11.68 -25.80
N THR A 269 25.93 -11.17 -25.01
CA THR A 269 26.49 -11.88 -23.86
C THR A 269 25.63 -11.68 -22.61
N GLU A 270 25.20 -10.45 -22.33
CA GLU A 270 24.38 -10.12 -21.15
C GLU A 270 22.99 -10.77 -21.17
N CYS A 271 22.49 -11.14 -22.35
CA CYS A 271 21.13 -11.65 -22.56
C CYS A 271 21.08 -13.11 -23.04
N SER A 272 22.17 -13.88 -22.95
CA SER A 272 22.24 -15.24 -23.49
C SER A 272 21.55 -16.33 -22.65
N GLY A 273 20.90 -15.97 -21.54
CA GLY A 273 20.27 -16.93 -20.62
C GLY A 273 18.75 -17.08 -20.82
N ALA A 274 18.17 -18.05 -20.10
CA ALA A 274 16.72 -18.28 -20.10
C ALA A 274 15.93 -17.04 -19.62
N PRO A 275 14.65 -16.87 -20.02
CA PRO A 275 13.74 -15.88 -19.46
C PRO A 275 13.76 -15.89 -17.93
N ALA A 276 13.34 -14.78 -17.31
CA ALA A 276 13.30 -14.71 -15.84
C ALA A 276 12.48 -15.88 -15.27
N GLY A 277 13.06 -16.66 -14.35
CA GLY A 277 12.33 -17.67 -13.60
C GLY A 277 11.26 -17.03 -12.71
N GLY A 278 10.29 -17.84 -12.27
CA GLY A 278 9.24 -17.39 -11.34
C GLY A 278 8.27 -16.36 -11.93
N ASP A 279 7.97 -16.42 -13.23
CA ASP A 279 7.06 -15.47 -13.91
C ASP A 279 5.56 -15.81 -13.73
N THR A 280 5.24 -16.55 -12.68
CA THR A 280 3.85 -16.83 -12.30
C THR A 280 3.16 -15.51 -11.95
N PRO A 281 1.85 -15.35 -12.25
CA PRO A 281 1.13 -14.09 -12.00
C PRO A 281 1.42 -13.43 -10.65
N ASN A 282 1.33 -14.19 -9.54
CA ASN A 282 1.58 -13.71 -8.17
C ASN A 282 2.99 -13.14 -7.92
N LEU A 283 3.96 -13.45 -8.78
CA LEU A 283 5.34 -12.99 -8.63
C LEU A 283 5.69 -11.87 -9.60
N ARG A 284 4.77 -11.41 -10.45
CA ARG A 284 5.13 -10.46 -11.52
C ARG A 284 5.48 -9.07 -11.04
N CYS A 285 4.98 -8.67 -9.88
CA CYS A 285 5.34 -7.40 -9.25
C CYS A 285 6.57 -7.48 -8.35
N TRP A 286 7.07 -8.68 -8.08
CA TRP A 286 8.28 -8.91 -7.30
C TRP A 286 9.56 -8.69 -8.12
N ASP A 287 10.47 -7.86 -7.59
CA ASP A 287 11.84 -7.62 -8.08
C ASP A 287 11.97 -7.43 -9.60
N GLN A 288 11.03 -6.65 -10.18
CA GLN A 288 10.87 -6.48 -11.62
C GLN A 288 12.15 -5.98 -12.30
N LYS A 289 12.87 -5.04 -11.69
CA LYS A 289 14.08 -4.48 -12.29
C LYS A 289 15.20 -5.50 -12.36
N ARG A 290 15.48 -6.26 -11.30
CA ARG A 290 16.51 -7.31 -11.30
C ARG A 290 16.17 -8.39 -12.33
N ARG A 291 14.91 -8.82 -12.35
CA ARG A 291 14.44 -9.95 -13.17
C ARG A 291 14.28 -9.58 -14.64
N SER A 292 13.67 -8.43 -14.91
CA SER A 292 13.27 -8.00 -16.26
C SER A 292 14.07 -6.86 -16.86
N GLY A 293 14.93 -6.22 -16.07
CA GLY A 293 15.66 -5.01 -16.46
C GLY A 293 14.78 -3.77 -16.59
N PHE A 294 13.50 -3.87 -16.19
CA PHE A 294 12.50 -2.82 -16.27
C PHE A 294 11.63 -2.81 -15.00
N ASP A 295 11.20 -1.63 -14.57
CA ASP A 295 10.21 -1.46 -13.50
C ASP A 295 8.92 -0.92 -14.14
N PHE A 296 7.87 -1.73 -14.04
CA PHE A 296 6.57 -1.45 -14.64
C PHE A 296 5.65 -0.67 -13.71
N LEU A 297 6.02 -0.47 -12.44
CA LEU A 297 5.19 0.16 -11.42
C LEU A 297 5.36 1.68 -11.41
N TYR A 298 4.32 2.41 -10.99
CA TYR A 298 4.48 3.85 -10.80
C TYR A 298 5.56 4.15 -9.73
N PRO A 299 6.32 5.24 -9.89
CA PRO A 299 7.36 5.61 -8.92
C PRO A 299 6.73 6.03 -7.58
N ILE A 300 7.42 5.74 -6.46
CA ILE A 300 6.94 6.09 -5.12
C ILE A 300 6.78 7.61 -4.94
N ASP A 301 7.64 8.41 -5.58
CA ASP A 301 7.53 9.87 -5.60
C ASP A 301 6.15 10.36 -6.05
N ARG A 302 5.44 9.59 -6.89
CA ARG A 302 4.06 9.90 -7.29
C ARG A 302 3.13 10.05 -6.10
N TYR A 303 3.27 9.16 -5.14
CA TYR A 303 2.41 9.05 -3.98
C TYR A 303 2.84 10.03 -2.89
N VAL A 304 4.15 10.25 -2.73
CA VAL A 304 4.70 11.26 -1.83
C VAL A 304 4.32 12.67 -2.31
N GLU A 305 4.48 12.99 -3.61
CA GLU A 305 4.04 14.27 -4.18
C GLU A 305 2.53 14.48 -3.98
N ALA A 306 1.75 13.42 -4.19
CA ALA A 306 0.29 13.45 -4.03
C ALA A 306 -0.17 13.83 -2.61
N LEU A 307 0.54 13.42 -1.58
CA LEU A 307 0.18 13.69 -0.19
C LEU A 307 0.82 14.97 0.37
N SER A 308 1.89 15.48 -0.25
CA SER A 308 2.70 16.56 0.32
C SER A 308 2.72 17.86 -0.49
N GLN A 309 2.44 17.83 -1.80
CA GLN A 309 2.68 18.95 -2.73
C GLN A 309 1.40 19.59 -3.29
N ALA A 310 1.44 20.91 -3.50
CA ALA A 310 0.33 21.68 -4.10
C ALA A 310 0.05 21.29 -5.56
N GLU A 311 1.07 20.78 -6.25
CA GLU A 311 1.03 20.33 -7.63
C GLU A 311 1.65 18.94 -7.72
N ILE A 312 1.10 18.13 -8.61
CA ILE A 312 1.54 16.76 -8.88
C ILE A 312 2.04 16.64 -10.31
N THR A 313 3.04 15.79 -10.51
CA THR A 313 3.49 15.38 -11.83
C THR A 313 2.52 14.36 -12.44
N VAL A 314 2.11 14.56 -13.71
CA VAL A 314 1.16 13.65 -14.41
C VAL A 314 1.80 12.81 -15.51
N ASP A 315 3.06 13.06 -15.86
CA ASP A 315 3.82 12.33 -16.87
C ASP A 315 5.29 12.15 -16.48
N TYR A 316 5.53 11.38 -15.41
CA TYR A 316 6.85 11.02 -14.87
C TYR A 316 7.85 10.47 -15.90
N ASN A 317 7.36 9.93 -17.03
CA ASN A 317 8.20 9.37 -18.09
C ASN A 317 8.71 10.43 -19.11
N LYS A 318 8.43 11.73 -18.91
CA LYS A 318 8.92 12.81 -19.81
C LYS A 318 9.99 13.67 -19.15
N CYS A 319 10.94 14.14 -19.95
CA CYS A 319 12.03 14.99 -19.48
C CYS A 319 11.59 16.38 -18.97
N GLU A 320 10.48 16.88 -19.47
CA GLU A 320 9.80 18.07 -18.95
C GLU A 320 8.45 17.61 -18.40
N PRO A 321 8.41 17.08 -17.18
CA PRO A 321 7.18 16.60 -16.60
C PRO A 321 6.20 17.77 -16.42
N LYS A 322 4.99 17.57 -16.92
CA LYS A 322 3.86 18.44 -16.71
C LYS A 322 3.40 18.31 -15.26
N LYS A 323 3.36 19.45 -14.58
CA LYS A 323 2.71 19.59 -13.28
C LYS A 323 1.29 20.11 -13.44
N VAL A 324 0.40 19.63 -12.60
CA VAL A 324 -0.97 20.16 -12.47
C VAL A 324 -1.31 20.27 -11.00
N ALA A 325 -2.26 21.14 -10.68
CA ALA A 325 -2.64 21.34 -9.30
C ALA A 325 -3.31 20.10 -8.69
N ASN A 326 -2.93 19.81 -7.45
CA ASN A 326 -3.35 18.65 -6.70
C ASN A 326 -4.78 18.83 -6.12
N PRO A 327 -5.73 17.93 -6.43
CA PRO A 327 -7.11 18.04 -5.95
C PRO A 327 -7.29 18.08 -4.42
N ILE A 328 -6.44 17.40 -3.63
CA ILE A 328 -6.64 17.31 -2.17
C ILE A 328 -6.37 18.64 -1.44
N PHE A 329 -5.64 19.55 -2.09
CA PHE A 329 -5.32 20.90 -1.62
C PHE A 329 -6.20 21.98 -2.25
N LYS A 330 -7.31 21.60 -2.91
CA LYS A 330 -8.22 22.51 -3.59
C LYS A 330 -9.62 22.50 -3.01
N ASP A 331 -10.28 23.65 -3.09
CA ASP A 331 -11.73 23.73 -2.97
C ASP A 331 -12.37 23.28 -4.27
N LEU A 332 -12.58 21.96 -4.39
CA LEU A 332 -13.17 21.37 -5.59
C LEU A 332 -14.55 21.94 -5.86
N LYS A 333 -15.30 22.37 -4.83
CA LYS A 333 -16.64 22.92 -4.99
C LYS A 333 -16.66 24.37 -5.48
N ASN A 334 -15.51 25.07 -5.43
CA ASN A 334 -15.35 26.49 -5.76
C ASN A 334 -16.27 27.40 -4.92
N GLU A 335 -16.41 27.08 -3.64
CA GLU A 335 -17.24 27.81 -2.68
C GLU A 335 -16.47 28.90 -1.92
N GLY A 336 -15.16 29.03 -2.16
CA GLY A 336 -14.28 29.98 -1.50
C GLY A 336 -13.87 29.55 -0.10
N ARG A 337 -13.87 28.24 0.18
CA ARG A 337 -13.50 27.69 1.49
C ARG A 337 -11.99 27.69 1.71
N PRO A 338 -11.51 27.83 2.96
CA PRO A 338 -10.11 27.57 3.28
C PRO A 338 -9.69 26.18 2.83
N THR A 339 -8.48 26.06 2.30
CA THR A 339 -7.94 24.78 1.83
C THR A 339 -6.85 24.27 2.76
N ARG A 340 -6.71 22.94 2.80
CA ARG A 340 -5.54 22.24 3.34
C ARG A 340 -4.26 22.87 2.81
N GLN A 341 -3.27 23.02 3.66
CA GLN A 341 -1.95 23.49 3.27
C GLN A 341 -1.06 22.29 2.92
N PRO A 342 -0.38 22.30 1.75
CA PRO A 342 0.62 21.30 1.40
C PRO A 342 1.79 21.29 2.39
N ALA A 343 2.37 20.12 2.65
CA ALA A 343 3.45 19.90 3.62
C ALA A 343 4.64 20.86 3.40
N GLU A 344 5.00 21.16 2.14
CA GLU A 344 6.06 22.11 1.78
C GLU A 344 5.83 23.55 2.28
N ARG A 345 4.58 23.92 2.64
CA ARG A 345 4.18 25.26 3.11
C ARG A 345 3.74 25.27 4.57
N VAL A 346 3.83 24.13 5.23
CA VAL A 346 3.44 23.99 6.62
C VAL A 346 4.50 24.69 7.47
N GLY A 347 4.22 25.94 7.86
CA GLY A 347 4.98 26.63 8.90
C GLY A 347 4.77 25.96 10.26
N ALA A 348 4.20 26.69 11.23
CA ALA A 348 3.92 26.17 12.59
C ALA A 348 2.55 25.45 12.75
N SER A 349 1.76 25.31 11.67
CA SER A 349 0.50 24.55 11.68
C SER A 349 0.77 23.07 11.43
N ALA A 350 -0.12 22.12 11.75
CA ALA A 350 0.06 20.72 11.33
C ALA A 350 -0.55 20.48 9.93
N PRO A 351 0.02 19.59 9.09
CA PRO A 351 -0.62 19.21 7.83
C PRO A 351 -1.99 18.56 8.11
N LEU A 352 -2.99 18.87 7.28
CA LEU A 352 -4.33 18.26 7.35
C LEU A 352 -4.46 17.04 6.43
N VAL A 353 -3.35 16.32 6.24
CA VAL A 353 -3.28 15.06 5.50
C VAL A 353 -2.58 14.05 6.41
N PHE A 354 -3.24 12.94 6.69
CA PHE A 354 -2.75 11.82 7.48
C PHE A 354 -2.77 10.57 6.62
N PHE A 355 -1.67 9.83 6.63
CA PHE A 355 -1.51 8.60 5.86
C PHE A 355 -1.01 7.49 6.79
N ALA A 356 -1.67 6.34 6.74
CA ALA A 356 -1.30 5.17 7.53
C ALA A 356 -1.51 3.90 6.73
N GLY A 357 -0.70 2.89 7.03
CA GLY A 357 -0.83 1.56 6.44
C GLY A 357 -0.82 0.49 7.54
N ILE A 358 -1.78 -0.43 7.45
CA ILE A 358 -1.76 -1.73 8.09
C ILE A 358 -1.21 -2.68 7.02
N VAL A 359 0.11 -2.87 7.05
CA VAL A 359 0.89 -3.54 5.99
C VAL A 359 1.86 -4.54 6.63
N GLY A 360 2.43 -5.44 5.83
CA GLY A 360 3.38 -6.41 6.35
C GLY A 360 4.71 -5.79 6.76
N VAL A 361 4.94 -5.74 8.07
CA VAL A 361 6.19 -5.39 8.75
C VAL A 361 6.18 -6.08 10.12
N PRO A 362 7.29 -6.67 10.58
CA PRO A 362 7.40 -7.09 11.97
C PRO A 362 7.16 -5.89 12.89
N TRP A 363 6.13 -5.98 13.74
CA TRP A 363 5.76 -4.85 14.61
C TRP A 363 6.89 -4.46 15.58
N GLN A 364 7.83 -5.37 15.85
CA GLN A 364 9.03 -5.14 16.65
C GLN A 364 10.02 -4.16 16.02
N ASP A 365 9.96 -3.98 14.70
CA ASP A 365 10.81 -3.02 13.97
C ASP A 365 10.27 -1.60 14.10
N ILE A 366 8.96 -1.46 14.36
CA ILE A 366 8.27 -0.18 14.46
C ILE A 366 7.73 0.13 15.86
N GLN A 367 7.92 -0.75 16.84
CA GLN A 367 7.51 -0.51 18.21
C GLN A 367 8.39 0.53 18.91
N THR A 368 7.80 1.22 19.87
CA THR A 368 8.54 2.01 20.85
C THR A 368 8.97 1.10 22.00
N THR A 369 10.26 1.08 22.32
CA THR A 369 10.83 0.38 23.48
C THR A 369 11.35 1.38 24.53
N ALA A 370 11.65 0.90 25.74
CA ALA A 370 12.33 1.70 26.75
C ALA A 370 13.65 2.28 26.23
N ASP A 371 14.39 1.52 25.41
CA ASP A 371 15.65 1.95 24.81
C ASP A 371 15.44 3.05 23.77
N THR A 372 14.46 2.91 22.88
CA THR A 372 14.16 3.96 21.87
C THR A 372 13.78 5.27 22.51
N CYS A 373 13.12 5.23 23.67
CA CYS A 373 12.68 6.43 24.38
C CYS A 373 13.79 7.29 24.95
N THR A 374 14.95 6.71 25.24
CA THR A 374 16.12 7.50 25.65
C THR A 374 16.78 8.23 24.49
N THR A 375 16.48 7.82 23.25
CA THR A 375 17.09 8.35 22.02
C THR A 375 16.17 9.36 21.33
N ILE A 376 14.86 9.22 21.47
CA ILE A 376 13.87 10.17 20.94
C ILE A 376 13.94 11.47 21.76
N THR A 377 14.19 12.59 21.10
CA THR A 377 14.40 13.91 21.75
C THR A 377 13.24 14.89 21.53
N ASP A 378 12.13 14.44 20.93
CA ASP A 378 10.99 15.28 20.57
C ASP A 378 10.00 15.53 21.72
N GLY A 379 10.26 14.94 22.91
CA GLY A 379 9.39 15.04 24.08
C GLY A 379 8.21 14.06 24.08
N SER A 380 8.16 13.10 23.14
CA SER A 380 7.15 12.06 23.11
C SER A 380 7.20 11.19 24.37
N ALA A 381 6.02 10.91 24.92
CA ALA A 381 5.91 10.04 26.08
C ALA A 381 6.36 8.61 25.75
N CYS A 382 7.07 8.00 26.70
CA CYS A 382 7.58 6.63 26.61
C CYS A 382 6.44 5.60 26.42
N PRO A 383 6.72 4.35 25.99
CA PRO A 383 5.72 3.30 26.01
C PRO A 383 5.18 3.19 27.45
N PRO A 384 3.87 3.04 27.63
CA PRO A 384 3.30 3.07 28.96
C PRO A 384 3.80 1.87 29.75
N ALA A 385 3.99 2.05 31.06
CA ALA A 385 4.49 0.99 31.94
C ALA A 385 3.57 -0.24 32.03
N ASP A 386 2.38 -0.19 31.43
CA ASP A 386 1.36 -1.24 31.41
C ASP A 386 1.57 -2.30 30.31
N GLY A 387 2.57 -2.12 29.43
CA GLY A 387 2.88 -3.05 28.35
C GLY A 387 2.00 -2.91 27.11
N SER A 388 1.21 -1.83 27.00
CA SER A 388 0.48 -1.51 25.77
C SER A 388 1.42 -1.15 24.63
N LEU A 389 1.06 -1.60 23.42
CA LEU A 389 1.86 -1.40 22.22
C LEU A 389 1.75 0.06 21.75
N LYS A 390 2.90 0.73 21.61
CA LYS A 390 3.03 2.03 20.94
C LYS A 390 3.97 1.88 19.74
N TYR A 391 3.60 2.53 18.63
CA TYR A 391 4.42 2.54 17.42
C TYR A 391 5.17 3.87 17.29
N LEU A 392 6.37 3.78 16.73
CA LEU A 392 7.19 4.91 16.33
C LEU A 392 6.53 5.62 15.15
N THR A 393 6.57 6.95 15.16
CA THR A 393 6.18 7.77 14.01
C THR A 393 7.27 7.73 12.92
N ALA A 394 6.94 8.11 11.68
CA ALA A 394 7.93 8.18 10.59
C ALA A 394 9.15 9.08 10.89
N PRO A 395 8.99 10.27 11.53
CA PRO A 395 10.14 11.06 11.99
C PRO A 395 11.00 10.35 13.04
N GLN A 396 10.39 9.59 13.95
CA GLN A 396 11.11 8.84 14.98
C GLN A 396 11.87 7.65 14.37
N LEU A 397 11.26 6.93 13.42
CA LEU A 397 11.94 5.89 12.64
C LEU A 397 13.15 6.46 11.90
N THR A 398 13.03 7.67 11.35
CA THR A 398 14.14 8.40 10.71
C THR A 398 15.24 8.76 11.70
N GLN A 399 14.88 9.34 12.85
CA GLN A 399 15.83 9.72 13.91
C GLN A 399 16.63 8.51 14.41
N LEU A 400 15.99 7.35 14.49
CA LEU A 400 16.59 6.10 14.94
C LEU A 400 17.31 5.33 13.82
N GLY A 401 17.22 5.77 12.56
CA GLY A 401 17.80 5.07 11.41
C GLY A 401 17.10 3.76 11.04
N ARG A 402 15.91 3.47 11.60
CA ARG A 402 15.20 2.20 11.41
C ARG A 402 14.70 1.98 9.99
N TRP A 403 14.49 3.06 9.24
CA TRP A 403 14.09 2.94 7.84
C TRP A 403 15.11 2.18 7.00
N ASN A 404 16.41 2.28 7.30
CA ASN A 404 17.43 1.52 6.58
C ASN A 404 17.32 0.01 6.87
N ASP A 405 16.86 -0.36 8.06
CA ASP A 405 16.65 -1.76 8.40
C ASP A 405 15.42 -2.34 7.68
N ILE A 406 14.36 -1.53 7.55
CA ILE A 406 13.06 -1.95 6.98
C ILE A 406 13.03 -1.86 5.45
N LEU A 407 13.57 -0.77 4.88
CA LEU A 407 13.49 -0.45 3.46
C LEU A 407 14.83 -0.63 2.74
N GLY A 408 15.94 -0.63 3.48
CA GLY A 408 17.28 -0.57 2.94
C GLY A 408 17.82 0.85 2.80
N GLU A 409 19.10 0.97 2.43
CA GLU A 409 19.72 2.29 2.25
C GLU A 409 19.21 2.98 0.97
N PRO A 410 18.80 4.25 1.04
CA PRO A 410 18.47 5.02 -0.14
C PRO A 410 19.71 5.19 -1.02
N ILE A 411 19.55 4.96 -2.32
CA ILE A 411 20.61 5.26 -3.30
C ILE A 411 20.63 6.78 -3.51
N ASP A 412 21.82 7.38 -3.51
CA ASP A 412 22.02 8.82 -3.65
C ASP A 412 21.39 9.35 -4.96
N PHE A 413 20.23 9.99 -4.80
CA PHE A 413 19.41 10.55 -5.88
C PHE A 413 20.10 11.68 -6.64
N GLU A 414 21.03 12.42 -6.02
CA GLU A 414 21.71 13.54 -6.67
C GLU A 414 22.68 13.06 -7.76
N ALA A 415 23.17 11.81 -7.67
CA ALA A 415 24.02 11.22 -8.69
C ALA A 415 23.27 10.85 -9.99
N VAL A 416 21.94 10.70 -9.93
CA VAL A 416 21.09 10.30 -11.07
C VAL A 416 20.48 11.52 -11.80
N LYS A 417 20.53 12.72 -11.19
CA LYS A 417 19.95 13.97 -11.73
C LYS A 417 20.68 14.58 -12.93
N THR A 418 21.80 14.01 -13.40
CA THR A 418 22.52 14.59 -14.53
C THR A 418 21.90 14.19 -15.88
N GLY A 419 20.84 14.91 -16.28
CA GLY A 419 20.36 15.00 -17.66
C GLY A 419 19.05 14.28 -17.98
N CYS A 420 18.42 14.69 -19.09
CA CYS A 420 17.31 13.99 -19.77
C CYS A 420 17.83 12.67 -20.37
N ALA A 421 18.33 11.76 -19.53
CA ALA A 421 18.68 10.42 -19.94
C ALA A 421 17.35 9.70 -20.24
N LYS A 422 16.99 9.69 -21.52
CA LYS A 422 15.76 9.14 -22.10
C LYS A 422 15.47 7.67 -21.73
N ASP A 423 16.41 7.01 -21.05
CA ASP A 423 16.36 5.61 -20.67
C ASP A 423 16.41 5.39 -19.14
N ASP A 424 16.71 6.41 -18.32
CA ASP A 424 17.10 6.27 -16.90
C ASP A 424 16.26 7.05 -15.88
N ALA A 425 15.27 7.86 -16.30
CA ALA A 425 14.34 8.52 -15.36
C ALA A 425 13.46 7.53 -14.54
N ARG A 426 13.57 6.22 -14.83
CA ARG A 426 12.93 5.11 -14.12
C ARG A 426 13.83 4.48 -13.04
N LEU A 427 15.04 4.98 -12.83
CA LEU A 427 15.98 4.53 -11.80
C LEU A 427 15.59 4.99 -10.37
N LEU A 428 14.43 5.60 -10.19
CA LEU A 428 14.19 6.46 -9.03
C LEU A 428 13.92 5.74 -7.70
N HIS A 429 13.65 4.45 -7.59
CA HIS A 429 13.28 3.91 -6.26
C HIS A 429 13.74 2.49 -6.03
N GLN A 430 15.04 2.28 -5.88
CA GLN A 430 15.55 0.97 -5.49
C GLN A 430 16.60 1.15 -4.41
N PHE A 431 16.29 0.59 -3.26
CA PHE A 431 17.14 0.58 -2.09
C PHE A 431 18.16 -0.55 -2.23
N LYS A 432 19.26 -0.49 -1.46
CA LYS A 432 19.96 -1.74 -1.10
C LYS A 432 18.95 -2.66 -0.39
N ASN A 433 19.18 -3.98 -0.37
CA ASN A 433 18.29 -4.87 0.38
C ASN A 433 18.15 -4.39 1.84
N PRO A 434 16.96 -4.53 2.46
CA PRO A 434 16.74 -4.22 3.87
C PRO A 434 17.77 -4.91 4.76
N ALA A 435 18.23 -4.23 5.82
CA ALA A 435 19.15 -4.85 6.77
C ALA A 435 18.45 -5.90 7.65
N ASP A 436 17.13 -5.75 7.87
CA ASP A 436 16.31 -6.84 8.40
C ASP A 436 15.94 -7.82 7.27
N PRO A 437 16.46 -9.06 7.30
CA PRO A 437 16.11 -10.04 6.26
C PRO A 437 14.62 -10.37 6.24
N PHE A 438 13.85 -10.18 7.33
CA PHE A 438 12.40 -10.41 7.30
C PHE A 438 11.65 -9.45 6.37
N MET A 439 12.24 -8.29 6.06
CA MET A 439 11.71 -7.32 5.12
C MET A 439 12.20 -7.52 3.68
N GLU A 440 13.08 -8.49 3.42
CA GLU A 440 13.46 -8.86 2.05
C GLU A 440 12.31 -9.61 1.37
N GLU A 441 11.78 -9.01 0.30
CA GLU A 441 10.79 -9.64 -0.57
C GLU A 441 11.49 -10.66 -1.47
N THR A 442 11.20 -11.94 -1.29
CA THR A 442 11.82 -13.02 -2.07
C THR A 442 11.01 -14.29 -1.99
N ALA A 443 11.09 -15.12 -3.05
CA ALA A 443 10.56 -16.47 -3.03
C ALA A 443 11.47 -17.45 -2.26
N PHE A 444 12.75 -17.11 -2.08
CA PHE A 444 13.75 -18.04 -1.56
C PHE A 444 13.88 -17.94 -0.04
N LYS A 445 14.24 -19.05 0.61
CA LYS A 445 14.56 -19.05 2.04
C LYS A 445 15.73 -18.10 2.31
N ARG A 446 15.50 -17.18 3.24
CA ARG A 446 16.43 -16.14 3.65
C ARG A 446 17.34 -16.63 4.75
N GLN A 447 18.33 -15.81 5.08
CA GLN A 447 19.31 -16.07 6.12
C GLN A 447 19.53 -14.79 6.93
N GLY A 448 20.01 -14.95 8.16
CA GLY A 448 20.32 -13.84 9.05
C GLY A 448 19.37 -13.76 10.22
N SER A 449 19.37 -12.62 10.90
CA SER A 449 18.59 -12.40 12.11
C SER A 449 17.96 -11.03 12.12
N ASN A 450 16.73 -10.93 12.60
CA ASN A 450 16.08 -9.64 12.82
C ASN A 450 16.91 -8.81 13.81
N PRO A 451 17.20 -7.53 13.50
CA PRO A 451 18.12 -6.69 14.26
C PRO A 451 17.64 -6.34 15.68
N TYR A 452 16.34 -6.50 15.95
CA TYR A 452 15.72 -6.07 17.21
C TYR A 452 15.35 -7.21 18.15
N THR A 453 15.10 -8.41 17.60
CA THR A 453 14.64 -9.57 18.34
C THR A 453 15.66 -10.71 18.35
N ASN A 454 16.64 -10.70 17.45
CA ASN A 454 17.55 -11.82 17.14
C ASN A 454 16.81 -13.08 16.66
N ALA A 455 15.55 -12.99 16.25
CA ALA A 455 14.86 -14.07 15.55
C ALA A 455 15.65 -14.45 14.30
N THR A 456 15.95 -15.74 14.10
CA THR A 456 16.82 -16.23 13.03
C THR A 456 16.02 -16.86 11.90
N LEU A 457 16.44 -16.61 10.65
CA LEU A 457 15.96 -17.28 9.46
C LEU A 457 16.96 -18.36 9.01
N PRO A 458 16.50 -19.45 8.35
CA PRO A 458 15.12 -19.70 7.92
C PRO A 458 14.29 -20.48 8.96
N ASP A 459 14.88 -20.76 10.12
CA ASP A 459 14.34 -21.64 11.16
C ASP A 459 13.11 -21.04 11.87
N SER A 460 12.49 -21.87 12.72
CA SER A 460 11.27 -21.48 13.41
C SER A 460 11.48 -20.30 14.36
N ASN A 461 10.59 -19.30 14.26
CA ASN A 461 10.72 -18.05 14.98
C ASN A 461 9.34 -17.38 15.22
N PRO A 462 9.23 -16.43 16.16
CA PRO A 462 7.96 -15.79 16.51
C PRO A 462 7.50 -14.70 15.53
N LEU A 463 8.31 -14.29 14.55
CA LEU A 463 7.97 -13.19 13.63
C LEU A 463 7.15 -13.69 12.45
N ASN A 464 7.71 -14.63 11.67
CA ASN A 464 7.07 -15.17 10.46
C ASN A 464 6.78 -16.68 10.55
N GLY A 465 7.05 -17.31 11.70
CA GLY A 465 6.87 -18.75 11.91
C GLY A 465 8.08 -19.55 11.44
N ASN A 466 8.43 -19.46 10.15
CA ASN A 466 9.66 -19.92 9.49
C ASN A 466 9.60 -19.54 8.00
N ASP A 467 10.73 -19.59 7.30
CA ASP A 467 10.71 -19.56 5.82
C ASP A 467 10.36 -20.97 5.27
N TYR A 468 9.54 -21.02 4.23
CA TYR A 468 8.96 -22.26 3.67
C TYR A 468 9.35 -22.49 2.21
N ASP A 469 9.01 -23.66 1.66
CA ASP A 469 9.17 -23.94 0.22
C ASP A 469 8.01 -23.32 -0.57
N THR A 470 8.30 -22.23 -1.29
CA THR A 470 7.33 -21.49 -2.12
C THR A 470 7.14 -22.09 -3.50
N SER A 471 7.82 -23.20 -3.83
CA SER A 471 7.80 -23.76 -5.17
C SER A 471 6.57 -24.63 -5.43
N ASN A 472 6.18 -24.72 -6.71
CA ASN A 472 5.23 -25.66 -7.25
C ASN A 472 5.88 -27.06 -7.51
N THR A 473 5.12 -28.04 -8.01
CA THR A 473 5.61 -29.43 -8.11
C THR A 473 6.65 -29.59 -9.23
N ALA A 474 6.74 -28.61 -10.12
CA ALA A 474 7.77 -28.50 -11.13
C ALA A 474 9.04 -27.80 -10.58
N GLY A 475 9.00 -27.26 -9.36
CA GLY A 475 10.10 -26.54 -8.72
C GLY A 475 10.15 -25.05 -9.01
N ASP A 476 9.13 -24.49 -9.67
CA ASP A 476 9.05 -23.05 -9.92
C ASP A 476 8.45 -22.35 -8.70
N ALA A 477 9.07 -21.26 -8.24
CA ALA A 477 8.48 -20.40 -7.23
C ALA A 477 7.10 -19.89 -7.67
N THR A 478 6.12 -19.94 -6.77
CA THR A 478 4.75 -19.41 -6.99
C THR A 478 4.33 -18.39 -5.94
N ASP A 479 5.16 -18.17 -4.92
CA ASP A 479 4.81 -17.40 -3.73
C ASP A 479 6.07 -16.77 -3.09
N LEU A 480 5.89 -15.86 -2.14
CA LEU A 480 6.94 -15.13 -1.44
C LEU A 480 7.04 -15.55 0.03
N GLN A 481 8.18 -15.28 0.67
CA GLN A 481 8.32 -15.47 2.10
C GLN A 481 7.55 -14.38 2.88
N TYR A 482 6.94 -14.76 4.00
CA TYR A 482 6.21 -13.82 4.85
C TYR A 482 7.15 -12.93 5.67
N ALA A 483 6.77 -11.67 5.87
CA ALA A 483 7.43 -10.76 6.81
C ALA A 483 7.00 -11.05 8.24
N CYS A 484 5.69 -11.24 8.44
CA CYS A 484 5.13 -11.49 9.76
C CYS A 484 3.86 -12.34 9.70
N ILE A 485 3.50 -12.91 10.85
CA ILE A 485 2.28 -13.70 11.07
C ILE A 485 1.57 -13.27 12.35
N PHE A 486 0.29 -13.58 12.48
CA PHE A 486 -0.46 -13.44 13.73
C PHE A 486 -1.45 -14.59 13.90
N ASP A 487 -1.82 -14.88 15.15
CA ASP A 487 -2.73 -15.98 15.48
C ASP A 487 -4.18 -15.62 15.11
N LEU A 488 -4.86 -16.59 14.50
CA LEU A 488 -6.28 -16.52 14.21
C LEU A 488 -7.09 -17.20 15.30
N THR A 489 -8.26 -16.62 15.61
CA THR A 489 -9.23 -17.21 16.53
C THR A 489 -10.13 -18.25 15.87
N GLU A 490 -10.27 -18.19 14.55
CA GLU A 490 -11.13 -19.05 13.73
C GLU A 490 -10.34 -19.60 12.53
N ASN A 491 -10.77 -20.76 12.02
CA ASN A 491 -10.16 -21.39 10.86
C ASN A 491 -10.78 -20.81 9.56
N PRO A 492 -10.05 -19.99 8.78
CA PRO A 492 -10.61 -19.35 7.58
C PRO A 492 -10.91 -20.37 6.46
N CYS A 493 -10.36 -21.60 6.56
CA CYS A 493 -10.67 -22.67 5.63
C CYS A 493 -12.14 -23.13 5.69
N ASP A 494 -12.87 -22.83 6.77
CA ASP A 494 -14.29 -23.18 6.90
C ASP A 494 -15.18 -22.30 5.98
N SER A 495 -14.70 -21.13 5.56
CA SER A 495 -15.37 -20.20 4.64
C SER A 495 -14.79 -20.19 3.22
N GLY A 496 -13.76 -21.01 2.94
CA GLY A 496 -13.16 -21.15 1.62
C GLY A 496 -11.97 -20.23 1.32
N ALA A 497 -11.55 -19.39 2.27
CA ALA A 497 -10.37 -18.54 2.14
C ALA A 497 -9.17 -19.21 2.83
N CYS A 498 -8.65 -20.28 2.23
CA CYS A 498 -7.70 -21.18 2.87
C CYS A 498 -6.32 -21.13 2.20
N ASP A 499 -5.26 -20.86 2.96
CA ASP A 499 -3.87 -21.00 2.51
C ASP A 499 -3.31 -22.43 2.67
N CYS A 500 -4.10 -23.30 3.32
CA CYS A 500 -3.70 -24.64 3.77
C CYS A 500 -4.52 -25.75 3.11
N GLU A 501 -4.91 -25.59 1.85
CA GLU A 501 -5.87 -26.46 1.15
C GLU A 501 -5.34 -27.86 0.84
N THR A 502 -4.02 -28.01 0.66
CA THR A 502 -3.44 -29.23 0.11
C THR A 502 -2.37 -29.82 1.02
N GLN A 503 -2.09 -31.12 0.85
CA GLN A 503 -0.98 -31.78 1.54
C GLN A 503 0.37 -31.11 1.21
N ARG A 504 0.48 -30.54 0.01
CA ARG A 504 1.67 -29.82 -0.41
C ARG A 504 1.94 -28.59 0.46
N ASP A 505 0.90 -27.85 0.86
CA ASP A 505 1.05 -26.68 1.74
C ASP A 505 1.62 -27.07 3.11
N ILE A 506 1.33 -28.29 3.56
CA ILE A 506 1.90 -28.85 4.79
C ILE A 506 3.34 -29.29 4.57
N ASP A 507 3.58 -30.05 3.50
CA ASP A 507 4.88 -30.62 3.19
C ASP A 507 5.93 -29.55 2.84
N SER A 508 5.51 -28.38 2.37
CA SER A 508 6.37 -27.22 2.13
C SER A 508 6.85 -26.54 3.43
N GLY A 509 6.23 -26.88 4.56
CA GLY A 509 6.47 -26.24 5.85
C GLY A 509 5.85 -24.85 5.95
N LYS A 510 4.72 -24.58 5.27
CA LYS A 510 4.03 -23.29 5.36
C LYS A 510 3.63 -23.01 6.81
N PRO A 511 4.09 -21.89 7.42
CA PRO A 511 3.97 -21.66 8.87
C PRO A 511 2.54 -21.41 9.35
N LEU A 512 1.58 -21.25 8.42
CA LEU A 512 0.17 -20.98 8.73
C LEU A 512 -0.63 -22.24 9.05
N CYS A 513 -0.10 -23.40 8.65
CA CYS A 513 -0.86 -24.63 8.56
C CYS A 513 -0.57 -25.57 9.71
N THR A 514 -1.63 -26.09 10.33
CA THR A 514 -1.54 -27.17 11.33
C THR A 514 -2.00 -28.52 10.76
N GLY A 515 -2.62 -28.49 9.58
CA GLY A 515 -3.07 -29.65 8.83
C GLY A 515 -3.80 -29.20 7.55
N VAL A 516 -4.16 -30.16 6.69
CA VAL A 516 -4.93 -29.88 5.48
C VAL A 516 -6.30 -29.31 5.86
N GLY A 517 -6.65 -28.15 5.31
CA GLY A 517 -7.84 -27.38 5.63
C GLY A 517 -7.85 -26.78 7.04
N GLN A 518 -6.69 -26.66 7.69
CA GLN A 518 -6.54 -26.13 9.05
C GLN A 518 -5.47 -25.04 9.11
N GLN A 519 -5.94 -23.80 9.09
CA GLN A 519 -5.14 -22.58 9.20
C GLN A 519 -5.43 -21.91 10.54
N ASN A 520 -4.39 -21.66 11.33
CA ASN A 520 -4.53 -21.02 12.65
C ASN A 520 -3.76 -19.70 12.75
N LYS A 521 -3.13 -19.28 11.66
CA LYS A 521 -2.37 -18.04 11.57
C LYS A 521 -2.65 -17.36 10.23
N ALA A 522 -2.58 -16.05 10.27
CA ALA A 522 -2.55 -15.19 9.10
C ALA A 522 -1.13 -14.71 8.82
N LYS A 523 -0.92 -14.21 7.60
CA LYS A 523 0.37 -13.71 7.10
C LYS A 523 0.30 -12.26 6.66
N ALA A 524 1.47 -11.67 6.47
CA ALA A 524 1.66 -10.57 5.55
C ALA A 524 3.05 -10.65 4.91
N TYR A 525 3.14 -10.28 3.63
CA TYR A 525 4.39 -10.14 2.88
C TYR A 525 5.07 -8.80 3.19
N PRO A 526 6.37 -8.64 2.93
CA PRO A 526 7.05 -7.35 3.10
C PRO A 526 6.38 -6.21 2.32
N GLY A 527 5.75 -5.25 3.00
CA GLY A 527 5.06 -4.11 2.39
C GLY A 527 5.98 -2.94 2.03
N THR A 528 7.17 -3.21 1.49
CA THR A 528 8.26 -2.23 1.38
C THR A 528 7.93 -1.00 0.54
N ARG A 529 7.16 -1.14 -0.54
CA ARG A 529 6.75 0.01 -1.38
C ARG A 529 5.76 0.92 -0.64
N LEU A 530 4.82 0.32 0.09
CA LEU A 530 3.83 1.04 0.91
C LEU A 530 4.53 1.79 2.05
N LEU A 531 5.48 1.13 2.71
CA LEU A 531 6.32 1.72 3.75
C LEU A 531 7.25 2.83 3.22
N SER A 532 7.73 2.71 1.98
CA SER A 532 8.48 3.78 1.31
C SER A 532 7.63 5.03 1.08
N ALA A 533 6.36 4.87 0.71
CA ALA A 533 5.42 5.98 0.59
C ALA A 533 5.05 6.60 1.96
N LEU A 534 5.11 5.82 3.05
CA LEU A 534 4.92 6.31 4.42
C LEU A 534 6.17 7.01 5.00
N GLN A 535 7.36 6.66 4.51
CA GLN A 535 8.63 7.28 4.90
C GLN A 535 8.77 8.71 4.34
N GLY A 536 8.43 8.88 3.06
CA GLY A 536 8.54 10.15 2.32
C GLY A 536 7.45 11.15 2.70
#